data_AF-A0A1F8JKJ9-F1
#
_entry.id   AF-A0A1F8JKJ9-F1
#
_cell.length_a   1.000
_cell.length_b   1.000
_cell.length_c   1.000
_cell.angle_alpha   90.00
_cell.angle_beta   90.00
_cell.angle_gamma   90.00
#
_symmetry.space_group_name_H-M   'P 1'
#
loop_
_entity.id
_entity.type
_entity.pdbx_description
1 polymer ?
#
loop_
_entity_poly.entity_id
_entity_poly.type
_entity_poly.pdbx_seq_one_letter_code
_entity_poly.pdbx_strand_id
1 'polypeptide(L)'
;MKVLKFGGSALRSVASFERVKEIVETERKSDRVLLVVSAMGSSTDELLTLAGSVAKKPCLREQDVLLTVGERIAMSLLSLYLKDRGLEPVSFTGSQAGIITNRDHFDAKIANVRPFRVQRVLEEGKIPIVAGFQGVSPDGEITTLGRGGSDTTAVALAVALNASEVRFYKDVGGIYSEDPKVYEDAAHFVRLDYEACLELMGRFTNVKKAPIHPRAVELARKNDIPLLVCGIDAHTRTKTRIGAEKRSEAPAQFEVA
;
A
#
# COMPACT_ATOMS: atom_id res chain seq x y z
N MET A 1 6.38 15.10 -2.82
CA MET A 1 6.72 13.79 -2.20
C MET A 1 5.83 12.71 -2.80
N LYS A 2 6.34 11.48 -2.94
CA LYS A 2 5.62 10.34 -3.53
C LYS A 2 5.42 9.22 -2.51
N VAL A 3 4.29 8.51 -2.59
CA VAL A 3 4.07 7.28 -1.80
C VAL A 3 4.26 6.07 -2.69
N LEU A 4 5.16 5.16 -2.31
CA LEU A 4 5.47 3.94 -3.05
C LEU A 4 4.94 2.74 -2.26
N LYS A 5 3.96 2.04 -2.84
CA LYS A 5 3.35 0.86 -2.24
C LYS A 5 3.92 -0.41 -2.87
N PHE A 6 4.43 -1.32 -2.03
CA PHE A 6 4.93 -2.63 -2.45
C PHE A 6 4.00 -3.74 -1.96
N GLY A 7 3.52 -4.57 -2.88
CA GLY A 7 2.71 -5.75 -2.55
C GLY A 7 3.54 -6.91 -1.96
N GLY A 8 2.87 -7.95 -1.47
CA GLY A 8 3.57 -9.09 -0.88
C GLY A 8 4.45 -9.87 -1.85
N SER A 9 4.11 -9.89 -3.15
CA SER A 9 4.96 -10.44 -4.22
C SER A 9 6.26 -9.67 -4.43
N ALA A 10 6.24 -8.36 -4.16
CA ALA A 10 7.38 -7.46 -4.26
C ALA A 10 8.37 -7.56 -3.08
N LEU A 11 8.08 -8.40 -2.08
CA LEU A 11 8.83 -8.46 -0.81
C LEU A 11 9.20 -9.90 -0.41
N ARG A 12 9.24 -10.85 -1.35
CA ARG A 12 9.38 -12.28 -1.03
C ARG A 12 10.80 -12.72 -0.68
N SER A 13 11.81 -11.98 -1.10
CA SER A 13 13.21 -12.38 -0.94
C SER A 13 14.15 -11.19 -0.88
N VAL A 14 15.40 -11.47 -0.51
CA VAL A 14 16.51 -10.50 -0.56
C VAL A 14 16.67 -9.92 -1.98
N ALA A 15 16.49 -10.73 -3.02
CA ALA A 15 16.52 -10.27 -4.40
C ALA A 15 15.37 -9.29 -4.72
N SER A 16 14.20 -9.48 -4.11
CA SER A 16 13.12 -8.49 -4.21
C SER A 16 13.47 -7.19 -3.49
N PHE A 17 14.14 -7.25 -2.33
CA PHE A 17 14.57 -6.05 -1.61
C PHE A 17 15.61 -5.24 -2.39
N GLU A 18 16.49 -5.88 -3.17
CA GLU A 18 17.42 -5.18 -4.07
C GLU A 18 16.66 -4.34 -5.11
N ARG A 19 15.62 -4.91 -5.73
CA ARG A 19 14.77 -4.16 -6.67
C ARG A 19 14.05 -2.99 -6.00
N VAL A 20 13.54 -3.20 -4.79
CA VAL A 20 12.94 -2.11 -3.99
C VAL A 20 13.97 -1.01 -3.72
N LYS A 21 15.21 -1.36 -3.37
CA LYS A 21 16.30 -0.40 -3.17
C LYS A 21 16.57 0.43 -4.42
N GLU A 22 16.74 -0.21 -5.58
CA GLU A 22 16.98 0.45 -6.87
C GLU A 22 15.85 1.43 -7.24
N ILE A 23 14.59 1.02 -7.02
CA ILE A 23 13.42 1.86 -7.20
C ILE A 23 13.48 3.07 -6.27
N VAL A 24 13.73 2.84 -4.97
CA VAL A 24 13.79 3.90 -3.96
C VAL A 24 14.90 4.90 -4.28
N GLU A 25 16.09 4.45 -4.64
CA GLU A 25 17.20 5.31 -5.06
C GLU A 25 16.86 6.13 -6.30
N THR A 26 16.21 5.51 -7.28
CA THR A 26 15.80 6.19 -8.51
C THR A 26 14.76 7.27 -8.23
N GLU A 27 13.72 6.96 -7.46
CA GLU A 27 12.67 7.94 -7.14
C GLU A 27 13.22 9.09 -6.29
N ARG A 28 14.14 8.80 -5.36
CA ARG A 28 14.79 9.79 -4.48
C ARG A 28 15.66 10.81 -5.20
N LYS A 29 16.08 10.55 -6.45
CA LYS A 29 16.75 11.56 -7.28
C LYS A 29 15.85 12.75 -7.60
N SER A 30 14.53 12.57 -7.54
CA SER A 30 13.55 13.58 -7.96
C SER A 30 12.68 14.13 -6.82
N ASP A 31 12.46 13.36 -5.75
CA ASP A 31 11.53 13.75 -4.69
C ASP A 31 11.75 12.90 -3.41
N ARG A 32 11.18 13.33 -2.28
CA ARG A 32 11.09 12.51 -1.06
C ARG A 32 10.09 11.37 -1.27
N VAL A 33 10.38 10.21 -0.67
CA VAL A 33 9.54 9.01 -0.80
C VAL A 33 9.12 8.46 0.56
N LEU A 34 7.88 7.97 0.63
CA LEU A 34 7.32 7.18 1.72
C LEU A 34 7.04 5.77 1.19
N LEU A 35 7.47 4.72 1.91
CA LEU A 35 7.17 3.35 1.52
C LEU A 35 6.00 2.81 2.32
N VAL A 36 5.07 2.12 1.66
CA VAL A 36 4.01 1.32 2.31
C VAL A 36 4.16 -0.12 1.88
N VAL A 37 4.24 -1.03 2.84
CA VAL A 37 4.49 -2.46 2.59
C VAL A 37 3.33 -3.34 3.02
N SER A 38 3.07 -4.39 2.26
CA SER A 38 2.20 -5.51 2.65
C SER A 38 3.03 -6.64 3.29
N ALA A 39 2.36 -7.59 3.94
CA ALA A 39 3.01 -8.83 4.38
C ALA A 39 3.71 -9.55 3.22
N MET A 40 4.79 -10.27 3.52
CA MET A 40 5.57 -11.01 2.52
C MET A 40 4.76 -12.18 1.96
N GLY A 41 4.72 -12.34 0.63
CA GLY A 41 4.13 -13.52 -0.01
C GLY A 41 2.69 -13.84 0.43
N SER A 42 2.50 -15.05 0.96
CA SER A 42 1.24 -15.60 1.47
C SER A 42 1.08 -15.51 2.99
N SER A 43 1.97 -14.80 3.70
CA SER A 43 2.01 -14.86 5.18
C SER A 43 0.68 -14.48 5.86
N THR A 44 -0.11 -13.57 5.29
CA THR A 44 -1.44 -13.26 5.84
C THR A 44 -2.39 -14.45 5.79
N ASP A 45 -2.41 -15.20 4.67
CA ASP A 45 -3.26 -16.39 4.52
C ASP A 45 -2.76 -17.54 5.43
N GLU A 46 -1.44 -17.65 5.64
CA GLU A 46 -0.83 -18.60 6.60
C GLU A 46 -1.22 -18.29 8.05
N LEU A 47 -1.18 -17.01 8.46
CA LEU A 47 -1.58 -16.57 9.79
C LEU A 47 -3.07 -16.79 10.05
N LEU A 48 -3.94 -16.55 9.06
CA LEU A 48 -5.36 -16.88 9.14
C LEU A 48 -5.58 -18.39 9.34
N THR A 49 -4.84 -19.21 8.60
CA THR A 49 -4.91 -20.67 8.72
C THR A 49 -4.47 -21.13 10.11
N LEU A 50 -3.41 -20.53 10.66
CA LEU A 50 -2.93 -20.79 12.01
C LEU A 50 -3.94 -20.39 13.08
N ALA A 51 -4.62 -19.23 12.93
CA ALA A 51 -5.68 -18.84 13.85
C ALA A 51 -6.82 -19.89 13.87
N GLY A 52 -7.22 -20.37 12.69
CA GLY A 52 -8.24 -21.40 12.54
C GLY A 52 -7.87 -22.76 13.12
N SER A 53 -6.58 -23.09 13.21
CA SER A 53 -6.12 -24.34 13.84
C SER A 53 -6.17 -24.28 15.38
N VAL A 54 -6.08 -23.09 15.96
CA VAL A 54 -6.13 -22.87 17.42
C VAL A 54 -7.56 -22.71 17.92
N ALA A 55 -8.44 -22.07 17.14
CA ALA A 55 -9.82 -21.83 17.54
C ALA A 55 -10.80 -21.99 16.37
N LYS A 56 -11.94 -22.68 16.60
CA LYS A 56 -13.01 -22.85 15.60
C LYS A 56 -13.64 -21.53 15.13
N LYS A 57 -13.69 -20.54 16.02
CA LYS A 57 -14.19 -19.19 15.75
C LYS A 57 -13.25 -18.18 16.44
N PRO A 58 -12.08 -17.89 15.85
CA PRO A 58 -11.14 -16.95 16.44
C PRO A 58 -11.79 -15.58 16.57
N CYS A 59 -11.62 -14.91 17.71
CA CYS A 59 -12.19 -13.58 17.90
C CYS A 59 -11.48 -12.56 16.98
N LEU A 60 -12.25 -11.63 16.42
CA LEU A 60 -11.74 -10.70 15.40
C LEU A 60 -10.64 -9.79 15.95
N ARG A 61 -10.73 -9.39 17.22
CA ARG A 61 -9.70 -8.59 17.90
C ARG A 61 -8.33 -9.27 17.89
N GLU A 62 -8.24 -10.53 18.34
CA GLU A 62 -6.95 -11.25 18.35
C GLU A 62 -6.47 -11.60 16.95
N GLN A 63 -7.40 -11.79 16.01
CA GLN A 63 -7.02 -11.91 14.60
C GLN A 63 -6.36 -10.63 14.10
N ASP A 64 -6.87 -9.44 14.45
CA ASP A 64 -6.19 -8.20 14.07
C ASP A 64 -4.76 -8.14 14.63
N VAL A 65 -4.58 -8.44 15.92
CA VAL A 65 -3.26 -8.51 16.54
C VAL A 65 -2.34 -9.46 15.77
N LEU A 66 -2.81 -10.68 15.49
CA LEU A 66 -2.05 -11.71 14.78
C LEU A 66 -1.68 -11.27 13.35
N LEU A 67 -2.63 -10.76 12.58
CA LEU A 67 -2.41 -10.45 11.17
C LEU A 67 -1.43 -9.30 10.97
N THR A 68 -1.37 -8.33 11.90
CA THR A 68 -0.37 -7.24 11.81
C THR A 68 1.08 -7.73 11.85
N VAL A 69 1.34 -8.94 12.34
CA VAL A 69 2.69 -9.52 12.41
C VAL A 69 3.30 -9.62 11.01
N GLY A 70 2.50 -9.94 9.99
CA GLY A 70 2.98 -10.11 8.61
C GLY A 70 3.66 -8.85 8.06
N GLU A 71 2.98 -7.71 8.11
CA GLU A 71 3.55 -6.43 7.67
C GLU A 71 4.70 -5.96 8.57
N ARG A 72 4.67 -6.31 9.87
CA ARG A 72 5.73 -5.94 10.81
C ARG A 72 7.05 -6.66 10.50
N ILE A 73 6.97 -7.93 10.10
CA ILE A 73 8.13 -8.67 9.60
C ILE A 73 8.66 -7.99 8.32
N ALA A 74 7.77 -7.73 7.35
CA ALA A 74 8.14 -7.13 6.07
C ALA A 74 8.83 -5.78 6.21
N MET A 75 8.23 -4.83 6.97
CA MET A 75 8.80 -3.50 7.16
C MET A 75 10.14 -3.53 7.89
N SER A 76 10.31 -4.45 8.85
CA SER A 76 11.52 -4.54 9.67
C SER A 76 12.67 -5.12 8.85
N LEU A 77 12.43 -6.19 8.11
CA LEU A 77 13.44 -6.81 7.25
C LEU A 77 13.88 -5.87 6.12
N LEU A 78 12.94 -5.18 5.47
CA LEU A 78 13.28 -4.18 4.45
C LEU A 78 14.08 -3.02 5.06
N SER A 79 13.70 -2.54 6.25
CA SER A 79 14.44 -1.48 6.94
C SER A 79 15.87 -1.90 7.28
N LEU A 80 16.08 -3.12 7.77
CA LEU A 80 17.43 -3.65 8.05
C LEU A 80 18.25 -3.71 6.76
N TYR A 81 17.67 -4.26 5.70
CA TYR A 81 18.31 -4.42 4.41
C TYR A 81 18.75 -3.09 3.78
N LEU A 82 17.86 -2.09 3.76
CA LEU A 82 18.17 -0.76 3.20
C LEU A 82 19.22 -0.03 4.06
N LYS A 83 19.14 -0.18 5.39
CA LYS A 83 20.11 0.42 6.32
C LYS A 83 21.52 -0.14 6.14
N ASP A 84 21.63 -1.46 5.99
CA ASP A 84 22.89 -2.15 5.67
C ASP A 84 23.53 -1.67 4.35
N ARG A 85 22.74 -1.07 3.46
CA ARG A 85 23.17 -0.50 2.17
C ARG A 85 23.33 1.02 2.18
N GLY A 86 23.44 1.63 3.35
CA GLY A 86 23.74 3.05 3.51
C GLY A 86 22.57 4.00 3.28
N LEU A 87 21.33 3.49 3.22
CA LEU A 87 20.12 4.30 3.28
C LEU A 87 19.71 4.52 4.74
N GLU A 88 18.86 5.51 4.99
CA GLU A 88 18.37 5.85 6.33
C GLU A 88 16.86 5.57 6.48
N PRO A 89 16.43 4.29 6.53
CA PRO A 89 15.03 3.93 6.72
C PRO A 89 14.59 4.04 8.18
N VAL A 90 13.30 4.35 8.40
CA VAL A 90 12.64 4.30 9.71
C VAL A 90 11.29 3.61 9.57
N SER A 91 11.10 2.48 10.24
CA SER A 91 9.86 1.71 10.16
C SER A 91 8.78 2.19 11.14
N PHE A 92 7.51 2.08 10.72
CA PHE A 92 6.34 2.48 11.49
C PHE A 92 5.23 1.44 11.33
N THR A 93 4.70 0.95 12.46
CA THR A 93 3.36 0.32 12.46
C THR A 93 2.29 1.35 12.07
N GLY A 94 1.09 0.88 11.70
CA GLY A 94 -0.01 1.78 11.35
C GLY A 94 -0.37 2.76 12.48
N SER A 95 -0.34 2.29 13.73
CA SER A 95 -0.55 3.14 14.91
C SER A 95 0.55 4.21 15.06
N GLN A 96 1.82 3.83 14.88
CA GLN A 96 2.94 4.78 14.93
C GLN A 96 2.98 5.76 13.74
N ALA A 97 2.39 5.37 12.61
CA ALA A 97 2.17 6.23 11.44
C ALA A 97 0.93 7.13 11.58
N GLY A 98 0.16 6.98 12.66
CA GLY A 98 -1.01 7.80 12.95
C GLY A 98 -2.26 7.41 12.18
N ILE A 99 -2.40 6.16 11.74
CA ILE A 99 -3.61 5.63 11.11
C ILE A 99 -4.65 5.33 12.19
N ILE A 100 -5.66 6.18 12.31
CA ILE A 100 -6.75 6.06 13.27
C ILE A 100 -7.96 5.47 12.57
N THR A 101 -8.54 4.43 13.16
CA THR A 101 -9.64 3.65 12.60
C THR A 101 -10.89 3.71 13.47
N ASN A 102 -11.98 3.11 13.01
CA ASN A 102 -13.12 2.78 13.86
C ASN A 102 -12.87 1.47 14.65
N ARG A 103 -13.90 0.90 15.29
CA ARG A 103 -13.80 -0.28 16.17
C ARG A 103 -14.11 -1.61 15.47
N ASP A 104 -14.33 -1.57 14.16
CA ASP A 104 -14.79 -2.73 13.40
C ASP A 104 -13.60 -3.63 13.07
N HIS A 105 -13.17 -4.45 14.05
CA HIS A 105 -12.06 -5.38 13.86
C HIS A 105 -12.22 -6.22 12.58
N PHE A 106 -11.08 -6.56 11.95
CA PHE A 106 -10.98 -7.31 10.69
C PHE A 106 -11.35 -6.55 9.39
N ASP A 107 -12.16 -5.50 9.45
CA ASP A 107 -12.51 -4.65 8.30
C ASP A 107 -12.72 -3.19 8.70
N ALA A 108 -11.81 -2.67 9.52
CA ALA A 108 -11.92 -1.33 10.06
C ALA A 108 -11.79 -0.27 8.95
N LYS A 109 -12.49 0.85 9.13
CA LYS A 109 -12.39 2.01 8.25
C LYS A 109 -11.45 3.03 8.86
N ILE A 110 -10.62 3.67 8.02
CA ILE A 110 -9.78 4.79 8.46
C ILE A 110 -10.71 5.96 8.78
N ALA A 111 -10.67 6.45 10.01
CA ALA A 111 -11.40 7.62 10.45
C ALA A 111 -10.55 8.90 10.33
N ASN A 112 -9.24 8.78 10.55
CA ASN A 112 -8.31 9.92 10.46
C ASN A 112 -6.87 9.43 10.23
N VAL A 113 -6.01 10.29 9.67
CA VAL A 113 -4.57 10.05 9.56
C VAL A 113 -3.81 11.24 10.11
N ARG A 114 -2.99 11.00 11.15
CA ARG A 114 -2.18 12.02 11.84
C ARG A 114 -0.68 11.68 11.75
N PRO A 115 -0.04 11.90 10.59
CA PRO A 115 1.26 11.30 10.28
C PRO A 115 2.46 12.10 10.83
N PHE A 116 2.33 12.73 12.00
CA PHE A 116 3.35 13.65 12.55
C PHE A 116 4.76 13.03 12.63
N ARG A 117 4.85 11.77 13.06
CA ARG A 117 6.14 11.06 13.15
C ARG A 117 6.73 10.74 11.78
N VAL A 118 5.88 10.39 10.82
CA VAL A 118 6.29 10.11 9.43
C VAL A 118 6.75 11.39 8.76
N GLN A 119 6.01 12.48 8.94
CA GLN A 119 6.35 13.80 8.42
C GLN A 119 7.72 14.27 8.94
N ARG A 120 7.98 14.16 10.24
CA ARG A 120 9.28 14.52 10.83
C ARG A 120 10.43 13.73 10.20
N VAL A 121 10.27 12.42 9.99
CA VAL A 121 11.29 11.59 9.33
C VAL A 121 11.51 12.02 7.87
N LEU A 122 10.45 12.40 7.15
CA LEU A 122 10.59 12.94 5.79
C LEU A 122 11.32 14.29 5.76
N GLU A 123 11.11 15.14 6.76
CA GLU A 123 11.80 16.43 6.91
C GLU A 123 13.29 16.25 7.23
N GLU A 124 13.65 15.20 7.99
CA GLU A 124 15.03 14.78 8.24
C GLU A 124 15.72 14.14 7.00
N GLY A 125 15.04 14.07 5.85
CA GLY A 125 15.58 13.47 4.61
C GLY A 125 15.66 11.95 4.61
N LYS A 126 15.09 11.30 5.64
CA LYS A 126 15.06 9.84 5.83
C LYS A 126 13.91 9.18 5.07
N ILE A 127 13.84 7.86 5.09
CA ILE A 127 12.89 7.04 4.33
C ILE A 127 11.92 6.35 5.29
N PRO A 128 10.70 6.87 5.51
CA PRO A 128 9.74 6.17 6.33
C PRO A 128 9.20 4.92 5.61
N ILE A 129 9.08 3.81 6.35
CA ILE A 129 8.50 2.55 5.88
C ILE A 129 7.31 2.21 6.77
N VAL A 130 6.10 2.31 6.24
CA VAL A 130 4.87 2.06 6.99
C VAL A 130 4.34 0.66 6.69
N ALA A 131 4.09 -0.12 7.74
CA ALA A 131 3.28 -1.33 7.63
C ALA A 131 1.85 -0.94 7.26
N GLY A 132 1.42 -1.33 6.05
CA GLY A 132 0.06 -1.09 5.59
C GLY A 132 -0.97 -1.97 6.34
N PHE A 133 -2.23 -1.90 5.90
CA PHE A 133 -3.31 -2.80 6.33
C PHE A 133 -3.75 -2.66 7.80
N GLN A 134 -3.00 -1.96 8.64
CA GLN A 134 -3.25 -1.85 10.07
C GLN A 134 -3.44 -0.40 10.53
N GLY A 135 -4.11 -0.24 11.66
CA GLY A 135 -4.34 1.04 12.34
C GLY A 135 -4.61 0.84 13.83
N VAL A 136 -5.08 1.91 14.47
CA VAL A 136 -5.46 1.90 15.89
C VAL A 136 -6.83 2.54 16.09
N SER A 137 -7.68 1.88 16.88
CA SER A 137 -8.98 2.44 17.25
C SER A 137 -8.82 3.57 18.28
N PRO A 138 -9.87 4.37 18.57
CA PRO A 138 -9.80 5.41 19.59
C PRO A 138 -9.53 4.87 21.00
N ASP A 139 -9.79 3.58 21.23
CA ASP A 139 -9.57 2.90 22.52
C ASP A 139 -8.13 2.36 22.65
N GLY A 140 -7.29 2.54 21.62
CA GLY A 140 -5.91 2.05 21.60
C GLY A 140 -5.77 0.61 21.08
N GLU A 141 -6.83 0.02 20.54
CA GLU A 141 -6.84 -1.35 20.03
C GLU A 141 -6.25 -1.45 18.62
N ILE A 142 -5.49 -2.51 18.36
CA ILE A 142 -4.99 -2.82 17.01
C ILE A 142 -6.17 -3.22 16.14
N THR A 143 -6.28 -2.61 14.96
CA THR A 143 -7.30 -2.95 13.97
C THR A 143 -6.69 -3.24 12.62
N THR A 144 -7.31 -4.10 11.82
CA THR A 144 -6.96 -4.28 10.41
C THR A 144 -8.03 -3.75 9.47
N LEU A 145 -7.62 -3.29 8.29
CA LEU A 145 -8.45 -2.58 7.31
C LEU A 145 -9.11 -3.51 6.28
N GLY A 146 -9.12 -4.82 6.54
CA GLY A 146 -9.64 -5.80 5.59
C GLY A 146 -8.87 -5.85 4.26
N ARG A 147 -9.52 -6.43 3.24
CA ARG A 147 -8.89 -6.62 1.92
C ARG A 147 -8.56 -5.27 1.28
N GLY A 148 -7.39 -5.20 0.64
CA GLY A 148 -6.90 -3.94 0.06
C GLY A 148 -6.42 -2.92 1.09
N GLY A 149 -6.28 -3.31 2.37
CA GLY A 149 -5.90 -2.40 3.43
C GLY A 149 -4.57 -1.69 3.19
N SER A 150 -3.53 -2.36 2.69
CA SER A 150 -2.25 -1.70 2.38
C SER A 150 -2.36 -0.71 1.23
N ASP A 151 -3.19 -0.99 0.22
CA ASP A 151 -3.42 -0.06 -0.89
C ASP A 151 -4.16 1.20 -0.38
N THR A 152 -5.18 0.99 0.45
CA THR A 152 -5.94 2.07 1.11
C THR A 152 -5.04 2.90 2.04
N THR A 153 -4.13 2.25 2.79
CA THR A 153 -3.16 2.93 3.66
C THR A 153 -2.25 3.86 2.87
N ALA A 154 -1.78 3.43 1.71
CA ALA A 154 -0.91 4.24 0.85
C ALA A 154 -1.62 5.50 0.36
N VAL A 155 -2.87 5.39 -0.10
CA VAL A 155 -3.65 6.55 -0.52
C VAL A 155 -3.98 7.46 0.66
N ALA A 156 -4.38 6.92 1.81
CA ALA A 156 -4.70 7.73 2.99
C ALA A 156 -3.49 8.55 3.47
N LEU A 157 -2.29 7.95 3.51
CA LEU A 157 -1.05 8.68 3.82
C LEU A 157 -0.71 9.72 2.76
N ALA A 158 -0.95 9.43 1.48
CA ALA A 158 -0.74 10.37 0.39
C ALA A 158 -1.64 11.60 0.48
N VAL A 159 -2.90 11.42 0.86
CA VAL A 159 -3.81 12.54 1.12
C VAL A 159 -3.29 13.36 2.30
N ALA A 160 -3.02 12.72 3.44
CA ALA A 160 -2.62 13.39 4.69
C ALA A 160 -1.27 14.12 4.61
N LEU A 161 -0.34 13.65 3.78
CA LEU A 161 1.00 14.25 3.58
C LEU A 161 1.09 15.14 2.34
N ASN A 162 -0.04 15.44 1.70
CA ASN A 162 -0.11 16.19 0.44
C ASN A 162 0.86 15.64 -0.65
N ALA A 163 0.89 14.33 -0.82
CA ALA A 163 1.71 13.68 -1.84
C ALA A 163 1.25 14.04 -3.26
N SER A 164 2.18 14.04 -4.20
CA SER A 164 1.90 14.34 -5.62
C SER A 164 1.26 13.16 -6.35
N GLU A 165 1.59 11.93 -5.94
CA GLU A 165 1.04 10.69 -6.52
C GLU A 165 1.30 9.49 -5.60
N VAL A 166 0.55 8.40 -5.84
CA VAL A 166 0.79 7.08 -5.26
C VAL A 166 1.18 6.10 -6.36
N ARG A 167 2.28 5.39 -6.16
CA ARG A 167 2.74 4.33 -7.08
C ARG A 167 2.57 2.97 -6.44
N PHE A 168 1.87 2.08 -7.14
CA PHE A 168 1.69 0.69 -6.74
C PHE A 168 2.65 -0.18 -7.54
N TYR A 169 3.67 -0.71 -6.88
CA TYR A 169 4.58 -1.68 -7.48
C TYR A 169 4.02 -3.08 -7.33
N LYS A 170 3.79 -3.70 -8.50
CA LYS A 170 3.20 -5.02 -8.66
C LYS A 170 4.13 -5.88 -9.52
N ASP A 171 3.82 -7.15 -9.61
CA ASP A 171 4.51 -8.12 -10.45
C ASP A 171 4.17 -7.98 -11.94
N VAL A 172 3.07 -7.29 -12.27
CA VAL A 172 2.67 -6.95 -13.63
C VAL A 172 2.82 -5.45 -13.87
N GLY A 173 3.34 -5.09 -15.04
CA GLY A 173 3.58 -3.71 -15.46
C GLY A 173 2.31 -2.96 -15.87
N GLY A 174 1.47 -2.58 -14.90
CA GLY A 174 0.25 -1.81 -15.16
C GLY A 174 -1.03 -2.64 -15.09
N ILE A 175 -2.08 -2.10 -15.70
CA ILE A 175 -3.44 -2.66 -15.75
C ILE A 175 -3.72 -3.07 -17.19
N TYR A 176 -4.29 -4.26 -17.32
CA TYR A 176 -4.59 -4.91 -18.59
C TYR A 176 -6.09 -5.23 -18.65
N SER A 177 -6.62 -5.48 -19.85
CA SER A 177 -8.02 -5.88 -20.07
C SER A 177 -8.41 -7.12 -19.28
N GLU A 178 -7.47 -8.07 -19.15
CA GLU A 178 -7.57 -9.32 -18.41
C GLU A 178 -6.21 -9.63 -17.75
N ASP A 179 -6.09 -10.75 -17.03
CA ASP A 179 -4.81 -11.15 -16.42
C ASP A 179 -3.78 -11.53 -17.50
N PRO A 180 -2.71 -10.73 -17.72
CA PRO A 180 -1.76 -10.97 -18.80
C PRO A 180 -0.88 -12.20 -18.56
N LYS A 181 -0.93 -12.81 -17.37
CA LYS A 181 -0.28 -14.10 -17.10
C LYS A 181 -1.08 -15.30 -17.61
N VAL A 182 -2.36 -15.08 -17.87
CA VAL A 182 -3.28 -16.11 -18.38
C VAL A 182 -3.57 -15.88 -19.87
N TYR A 183 -3.69 -14.62 -20.28
CA TYR A 183 -4.03 -14.22 -21.65
C TYR A 183 -2.92 -13.33 -22.23
N GLU A 184 -2.13 -13.87 -23.18
CA GLU A 184 -1.00 -13.14 -23.78
C GLU A 184 -1.45 -11.91 -24.58
N ASP A 185 -2.64 -11.95 -25.19
CA ASP A 185 -3.22 -10.85 -25.98
C ASP A 185 -3.91 -9.78 -25.13
N ALA A 186 -3.76 -9.82 -23.79
CA ALA A 186 -4.37 -8.83 -22.91
C ALA A 186 -3.88 -7.42 -23.26
N ALA A 187 -4.84 -6.52 -23.53
CA ALA A 187 -4.54 -5.16 -23.94
C ALA A 187 -4.11 -4.31 -22.72
N HIS A 188 -2.93 -3.69 -22.78
CA HIS A 188 -2.44 -2.79 -21.74
C HIS A 188 -3.10 -1.41 -21.80
N PHE A 189 -3.63 -0.94 -20.67
CA PHE A 189 -4.14 0.42 -20.54
C PHE A 189 -3.02 1.37 -20.13
N VAL A 190 -2.62 2.30 -21.00
CA VAL A 190 -1.63 3.33 -20.64
C VAL A 190 -2.21 4.33 -19.63
N ARG A 191 -3.51 4.61 -19.76
CA ARG A 191 -4.21 5.64 -19.00
C ARG A 191 -5.66 5.24 -18.75
N LEU A 192 -6.16 5.50 -17.55
CA LEU A 192 -7.55 5.34 -17.15
C LEU A 192 -7.97 6.57 -16.34
N ASP A 193 -9.24 6.97 -16.40
CA ASP A 193 -9.81 7.79 -15.35
C ASP A 193 -10.19 6.91 -14.14
N TYR A 194 -10.61 7.53 -13.04
CA TYR A 194 -10.97 6.78 -11.84
C TYR A 194 -12.21 5.90 -12.02
N GLU A 195 -13.20 6.33 -12.81
CA GLU A 195 -14.47 5.62 -13.01
C GLU A 195 -14.26 4.37 -13.87
N ALA A 196 -13.58 4.51 -15.01
CA ALA A 196 -13.17 3.41 -15.87
C ALA A 196 -12.28 2.42 -15.11
N CYS A 197 -11.41 2.90 -14.22
CA CYS A 197 -10.62 2.00 -13.37
C CYS A 197 -11.52 1.22 -12.40
N LEU A 198 -12.49 1.86 -11.73
CA LEU A 198 -13.43 1.20 -10.82
C LEU A 198 -14.31 0.16 -11.54
N GLU A 199 -14.85 0.52 -12.70
CA GLU A 199 -15.62 -0.40 -13.55
C GLU A 199 -14.79 -1.62 -13.95
N LEU A 200 -13.54 -1.40 -14.37
CA LEU A 200 -12.63 -2.48 -14.74
C LEU A 200 -12.30 -3.35 -13.52
N MET A 201 -12.04 -2.77 -12.36
CA MET A 201 -11.79 -3.54 -11.13
C MET A 201 -13.01 -4.39 -10.73
N GLY A 202 -14.22 -3.91 -11.00
CA GLY A 202 -15.47 -4.66 -10.78
C GLY A 202 -15.64 -5.89 -11.68
N ARG A 203 -14.93 -5.97 -12.82
CA ARG A 203 -14.97 -7.13 -13.73
C ARG A 203 -14.07 -8.28 -13.25
N PHE A 204 -13.11 -8.03 -12.36
CA PHE A 204 -12.29 -9.09 -11.80
C PHE A 204 -13.13 -9.95 -10.85
N THR A 205 -13.40 -11.19 -11.26
CA THR A 205 -14.15 -12.19 -10.47
C THR A 205 -13.50 -12.48 -9.11
N ASN A 206 -12.20 -12.22 -8.98
CA ASN A 206 -11.47 -12.29 -7.73
C ASN A 206 -10.71 -10.99 -7.49
N VAL A 207 -11.13 -10.22 -6.49
CA VAL A 207 -10.48 -8.97 -6.07
C VAL A 207 -9.02 -9.20 -5.65
N LYS A 208 -8.60 -10.42 -5.22
CA LYS A 208 -7.17 -10.73 -4.98
C LYS A 208 -6.31 -10.62 -6.25
N LYS A 209 -6.91 -10.78 -7.43
CA LYS A 209 -6.24 -10.64 -8.73
C LYS A 209 -6.30 -9.21 -9.28
N ALA A 210 -7.11 -8.34 -8.67
CA ALA A 210 -7.18 -6.95 -9.10
C ALA A 210 -5.81 -6.27 -8.85
N PRO A 211 -5.24 -5.58 -9.85
CA PRO A 211 -3.94 -4.93 -9.71
C PRO A 211 -3.95 -3.83 -8.63
N ILE A 212 -5.11 -3.22 -8.38
CA ILE A 212 -5.34 -2.23 -7.33
C ILE A 212 -6.71 -2.43 -6.69
N HIS A 213 -6.83 -2.19 -5.39
CA HIS A 213 -8.12 -2.38 -4.70
C HIS A 213 -9.10 -1.20 -4.93
N PRO A 214 -10.40 -1.45 -5.22
CA PRO A 214 -11.40 -0.40 -5.47
C PRO A 214 -11.48 0.67 -4.37
N ARG A 215 -11.43 0.25 -3.10
CA ARG A 215 -11.40 1.16 -1.93
C ARG A 215 -10.30 2.23 -2.01
N ALA A 216 -9.12 1.87 -2.54
CA ALA A 216 -8.02 2.80 -2.71
C ALA A 216 -8.26 3.77 -3.88
N VAL A 217 -8.85 3.28 -4.99
CA VAL A 217 -9.21 4.09 -6.16
C VAL A 217 -10.33 5.08 -5.82
N GLU A 218 -11.34 4.67 -5.06
CA GLU A 218 -12.38 5.57 -4.55
C GLU A 218 -11.82 6.68 -3.66
N LEU A 219 -10.95 6.33 -2.72
CA LEU A 219 -10.32 7.31 -1.84
C LEU A 219 -9.45 8.30 -2.63
N ALA A 220 -8.74 7.82 -3.64
CA ALA A 220 -7.95 8.64 -4.54
C ALA A 220 -8.82 9.58 -5.38
N ARG A 221 -9.94 9.08 -5.92
CA ARG A 221 -10.92 9.86 -6.68
C ARG A 221 -11.50 11.00 -5.84
N LYS A 222 -11.90 10.72 -4.60
CA LYS A 222 -12.46 11.74 -3.67
C LYS A 222 -11.46 12.87 -3.36
N ASN A 223 -10.16 12.56 -3.38
CA ASN A 223 -9.10 13.49 -2.95
C ASN A 223 -8.18 13.95 -4.10
N ASP A 224 -8.57 13.68 -5.35
CA ASP A 224 -7.81 13.98 -6.57
C ASP A 224 -6.33 13.56 -6.51
N ILE A 225 -6.06 12.33 -6.03
CA ILE A 225 -4.71 11.78 -5.93
C ILE A 225 -4.37 10.93 -7.16
N PRO A 226 -3.42 11.36 -8.02
CA PRO A 226 -2.97 10.54 -9.15
C PRO A 226 -2.40 9.19 -8.69
N LEU A 227 -2.78 8.12 -9.36
CA LEU A 227 -2.26 6.78 -9.10
C LEU A 227 -1.47 6.27 -10.31
N LEU A 228 -0.39 5.54 -10.05
CA LEU A 228 0.32 4.78 -11.07
C LEU A 228 0.42 3.32 -10.64
N VAL A 229 0.08 2.40 -11.54
CA VAL A 229 0.39 0.97 -11.38
C VAL A 229 1.64 0.68 -12.20
N CYS A 230 2.69 0.23 -11.52
CA CYS A 230 4.02 0.00 -12.07
C CYS A 230 4.43 -1.46 -11.87
N GLY A 231 5.23 -1.97 -12.80
CA GLY A 231 5.93 -3.24 -12.62
C GLY A 231 7.15 -3.06 -11.72
N ILE A 232 7.43 -4.06 -10.88
CA ILE A 232 8.63 -4.07 -10.02
C ILE A 232 9.89 -4.51 -10.78
N ASP A 233 9.75 -5.24 -11.88
CA ASP A 233 10.88 -5.76 -12.62
C ASP A 233 11.30 -4.79 -13.74
N ALA A 234 12.60 -4.63 -13.97
CA ALA A 234 13.14 -3.75 -15.01
C ALA A 234 12.67 -4.10 -16.44
N HIS A 235 12.23 -5.35 -16.65
CA HIS A 235 11.66 -5.84 -17.90
C HIS A 235 10.22 -5.35 -18.12
N THR A 236 9.47 -5.09 -17.04
CA THR A 236 8.11 -4.54 -17.10
C THR A 236 8.17 -3.02 -17.24
N ARG A 237 8.40 -2.53 -18.48
CA ARG A 237 8.45 -1.09 -18.79
C ARG A 237 7.08 -0.42 -18.86
N THR A 238 6.01 -1.20 -18.83
CA THR A 238 4.65 -0.71 -18.93
C THR A 238 4.15 -0.22 -17.58
N LYS A 239 3.34 0.84 -17.62
CA LYS A 239 2.71 1.47 -16.47
C LYS A 239 1.35 2.02 -16.87
N THR A 240 0.40 1.96 -15.95
CA THR A 240 -0.91 2.59 -16.11
C THR A 240 -1.03 3.76 -15.18
N ARG A 241 -1.40 4.92 -15.72
CA ARG A 241 -1.80 6.08 -14.90
C ARG A 241 -3.31 6.08 -14.72
N ILE A 242 -3.76 6.34 -13.50
CA ILE A 242 -5.18 6.51 -13.15
C ILE A 242 -5.37 7.94 -12.63
N GLY A 243 -6.32 8.67 -13.21
CA GLY A 243 -6.63 10.05 -12.82
C GLY A 243 -5.76 11.11 -13.51
N ALA A 244 -5.63 12.28 -12.87
CA ALA A 244 -4.98 13.46 -13.42
C ALA A 244 -3.45 13.30 -13.62
N GLU A 245 -2.82 14.17 -14.43
CA GLU A 245 -1.35 14.18 -14.58
C GLU A 245 -0.63 14.70 -13.34
N LYS A 246 -1.26 15.66 -12.67
CA LYS A 246 -0.79 16.33 -11.48
C LYS A 246 -1.98 16.54 -10.57
N ARG A 247 -1.75 16.39 -9.26
CA ARG A 247 -2.71 16.75 -8.23
C ARG A 247 -3.00 18.26 -8.30
N SER A 248 -4.26 18.64 -8.19
CA SER A 248 -4.64 20.05 -8.07
C SER A 248 -4.09 20.68 -6.77
N GLU A 249 -3.69 21.96 -6.80
CA GLU A 249 -3.10 22.67 -5.65
C GLU A 249 -4.11 23.01 -4.53
N ALA A 250 -5.37 22.57 -4.66
CA ALA A 250 -6.38 22.83 -3.65
C ALA A 250 -6.03 22.10 -2.33
N PRO A 251 -6.17 22.77 -1.17
CA PRO A 251 -5.94 22.10 0.11
C PRO A 251 -6.96 20.96 0.24
N ALA A 252 -6.48 19.72 0.25
CA ALA A 252 -7.33 18.58 0.49
C ALA A 252 -7.88 18.68 1.92
N GLN A 253 -9.17 18.97 2.06
CA GLN A 253 -9.89 18.57 3.25
C GLN A 253 -9.82 17.05 3.27
N PHE A 254 -9.21 16.48 4.31
CA PHE A 254 -9.08 15.04 4.47
C PHE A 254 -10.47 14.44 4.63
N GLU A 255 -11.16 14.19 3.52
CA GLU A 255 -12.48 13.57 3.50
C GLU A 255 -12.28 12.05 3.43
N VAL A 256 -12.53 11.41 4.58
CA VAL A 256 -12.72 9.96 4.64
C VAL A 256 -14.15 9.69 5.06
N ALA A 257 -14.85 8.93 4.22
CA ALA A 257 -16.15 8.32 4.49
C ALA A 257 -16.20 6.97 3.75
#